data_AF-A0A7Y1VFB6-F1
#
_entry.id   AF-A0A7Y1VFB6-F1
#
_cell.length_a   1.000
_cell.length_b   1.000
_cell.length_c   1.000
_cell.angle_alpha   90.00
_cell.angle_beta   90.00
_cell.angle_gamma   90.00
#
_symmetry.space_group_name_H-M   'P 1'
#
loop_
_entity.id
_entity.type
_entity.pdbx_description
1 polymer ?
#
loop_
_entity_poly.entity_id
_entity_poly.type
_entity_poly.pdbx_seq_one_letter_code
_entity_poly.pdbx_strand_id
1 'polypeptide(L)'
;MTVIIEACYGNKASVAAVGAPDRSIGFNVHNDSPNLLTVGLSVLWSLRMPAPAPTGTGTFDHARLKPILDQLKTDGLATLSTNRGVLTSYIRMLEDVDPDELTRDDSLTYWLNLYNAGALRLPAEAY
;
A
#
# COMPACT_ATOMS: atom_id res chain seq x y z
N MET A 1 12.70 -8.11 -13.53
CA MET A 1 11.77 -6.96 -13.58
C MET A 1 12.02 -6.16 -12.31
N THR A 2 12.78 -5.07 -12.46
CA THR A 2 13.44 -4.36 -11.35
C THR A 2 12.51 -3.30 -10.77
N VAL A 3 12.39 -3.28 -9.45
CA VAL A 3 11.46 -2.48 -8.65
C VAL A 3 11.85 -0.99 -8.70
N ILE A 4 10.89 -0.13 -9.04
CA ILE A 4 11.01 1.32 -8.99
C ILE A 4 10.63 1.77 -7.57
N ILE A 5 11.63 1.95 -6.69
CA ILE A 5 11.49 2.69 -5.43
C ILE A 5 12.50 3.84 -5.46
N GLU A 6 12.22 4.91 -6.22
CA GLU A 6 13.14 6.08 -6.21
C GLU A 6 12.48 7.43 -6.56
N ALA A 7 11.20 7.65 -6.24
CA ALA A 7 10.50 8.86 -6.71
C ALA A 7 9.96 9.83 -5.63
N CYS A 8 10.32 9.70 -4.35
CA CYS A 8 9.72 10.54 -3.30
C CYS A 8 10.64 11.56 -2.61
N TYR A 9 11.85 11.82 -3.09
CA TYR A 9 12.75 12.82 -2.49
C TYR A 9 13.12 13.93 -3.46
N GLY A 10 12.36 15.03 -3.41
CA GLY A 10 12.84 16.32 -3.93
C GLY A 10 11.78 17.19 -4.58
N ASN A 11 11.12 18.05 -3.80
CA ASN A 11 10.90 19.44 -4.21
C ASN A 11 10.41 20.30 -3.03
N LYS A 12 11.25 21.21 -2.52
CA LYS A 12 10.77 22.40 -1.80
C LYS A 12 11.55 23.61 -2.29
N ALA A 13 11.00 24.27 -3.29
CA ALA A 13 11.34 25.64 -3.65
C ALA A 13 10.64 26.63 -2.71
N SER A 14 11.37 27.71 -2.46
CA SER A 14 11.14 28.89 -1.64
C SER A 14 9.78 29.60 -1.78
N VAL A 15 9.23 30.10 -0.67
CA VAL A 15 8.43 31.35 -0.62
C VAL A 15 8.77 32.12 0.66
N ALA A 16 9.00 33.41 0.50
CA ALA A 16 9.47 34.34 1.51
C ALA A 16 8.34 34.98 2.34
N ALA A 17 8.66 35.18 3.63
CA ALA A 17 8.32 36.25 4.57
C ALA A 17 7.00 37.05 4.46
N VAL A 18 6.18 37.02 5.53
CA VAL A 18 5.44 38.17 6.10
C VAL A 18 5.26 38.00 7.63
N GLY A 19 5.84 38.92 8.41
CA GLY A 19 5.27 39.56 9.63
C GLY A 19 4.91 38.73 10.88
N ALA A 20 5.76 38.79 11.90
CA ALA A 20 5.45 38.55 13.33
C ALA A 20 4.70 39.80 13.93
N PRO A 21 4.12 39.81 15.17
CA PRO A 21 4.54 39.00 16.32
C PRO A 21 3.48 38.47 17.31
N ASP A 22 3.95 37.47 18.05
CA ASP A 22 3.73 37.19 19.47
C ASP A 22 2.31 36.84 19.97
N ARG A 23 2.12 35.55 20.24
CA ARG A 23 1.42 35.02 21.43
C ARG A 23 1.71 33.52 21.56
N SER A 24 2.56 33.19 22.54
CA SER A 24 2.58 31.93 23.31
C SER A 24 1.85 30.72 22.68
N ILE A 25 2.54 29.98 21.80
CA ILE A 25 2.16 28.61 21.45
C ILE A 25 3.18 27.71 22.13
N GLY A 26 2.73 27.05 23.19
CA GLY A 26 3.44 25.92 23.77
C GLY A 26 3.75 24.93 22.66
N PHE A 27 5.03 24.67 22.47
CA PHE A 27 5.57 23.70 21.53
C PHE A 27 5.13 22.30 22.02
N ASN A 28 3.93 21.87 21.67
CA ASN A 28 3.59 20.45 21.72
C ASN A 28 4.41 19.78 20.63
N VAL A 29 5.62 19.34 21.00
CA VAL A 29 6.37 18.33 20.26
C VAL A 29 5.49 17.08 20.25
N HIS A 30 4.62 16.95 19.25
CA HIS A 30 4.01 15.67 18.94
C HIS A 30 5.17 14.75 18.56
N ASN A 31 5.29 13.67 19.33
CA ASN A 31 6.43 12.78 19.30
C ASN A 31 6.32 11.86 18.06
N ASP A 32 6.48 12.43 16.86
CA ASP A 32 6.53 11.69 15.58
C ASP A 32 7.91 11.01 15.39
N SER A 33 8.42 10.43 16.47
CA SER A 33 9.54 9.50 16.40
C SER A 33 8.95 8.12 16.12
N PRO A 34 9.36 7.41 15.05
CA PRO A 34 8.91 6.04 14.83
C PRO A 34 9.25 5.23 16.08
N ASN A 35 8.22 4.74 16.76
CA ASN A 35 8.40 4.00 18.00
C ASN A 35 9.08 2.67 17.66
N LEU A 36 10.42 2.64 17.77
CA LEU A 36 11.24 1.49 17.41
C LEU A 36 10.85 0.23 18.18
N LEU A 37 10.27 0.40 19.37
CA LEU A 37 9.71 -0.70 20.15
C LEU A 37 8.45 -1.26 19.48
N THR A 38 7.57 -0.40 18.96
CA THR A 38 6.37 -0.83 18.20
C THR A 38 6.76 -1.49 16.87
N VAL A 39 7.79 -0.98 16.18
CA VAL A 39 8.33 -1.62 14.97
C VAL A 39 8.93 -2.98 15.30
N GLY A 40 9.76 -3.06 16.34
CA GLY A 40 10.37 -4.31 16.80
C GLY A 40 9.33 -5.34 17.25
N LEU A 41 8.26 -4.90 17.92
CA LEU A 41 7.15 -5.77 18.30
C LEU A 41 6.37 -6.25 17.06
N SER A 42 6.12 -5.37 16.09
CA SER A 42 5.39 -5.73 14.86
C SER A 42 6.14 -6.77 14.03
N VAL A 43 7.48 -6.66 13.96
CA VAL A 43 8.35 -7.67 13.31
C VAL A 43 8.36 -8.97 14.11
N LEU A 44 8.39 -8.90 15.44
CA LEU A 44 8.34 -10.10 16.27
C LEU A 44 6.99 -10.85 16.11
N TRP A 45 5.90 -10.11 15.94
CA TRP A 45 4.58 -10.69 15.67
C TRP A 45 4.46 -11.26 14.25
N SER A 46 5.06 -10.63 13.24
CA SER A 46 5.06 -11.17 11.88
C SER A 46 5.85 -12.47 11.75
N LEU A 47 6.95 -12.62 12.51
CA LEU A 47 7.68 -13.88 12.64
C LEU A 47 6.91 -14.98 13.38
N ARG A 48 5.88 -14.60 14.14
CA ARG A 48 5.06 -15.51 14.95
C ARG A 48 3.73 -15.87 14.28
N MET A 49 3.44 -15.28 13.12
CA MET A 49 2.31 -15.70 12.31
C MET A 49 2.65 -17.06 11.69
N PRO A 50 1.74 -18.04 11.75
CA PRO A 50 1.87 -19.26 10.97
C PRO A 50 2.12 -18.87 9.51
N ALA A 51 3.15 -19.46 8.90
CA ALA A 51 3.34 -19.29 7.48
C ALA A 51 2.07 -19.78 6.76
N PRO A 52 1.59 -19.08 5.72
CA PRO A 52 0.49 -19.60 4.91
C PRO A 52 0.89 -21.00 4.44
N ALA A 53 -0.04 -21.94 4.61
CA ALA A 53 0.18 -23.35 4.33
C ALA A 53 -0.73 -23.75 3.17
N PRO A 54 -0.43 -23.30 1.93
CA PRO A 54 -1.22 -23.63 0.75
C PRO A 54 -1.14 -25.13 0.52
N THR A 55 -2.18 -25.84 0.94
CA THR A 55 -2.31 -27.29 0.80
C THR A 55 -3.29 -27.66 -0.29
N GLY A 56 -3.99 -26.66 -0.83
CA GLY A 56 -4.93 -26.84 -1.90
C GLY A 56 -4.30 -26.92 -3.28
N THR A 57 -5.19 -27.11 -4.25
CA THR A 57 -4.87 -27.24 -5.68
C THR A 57 -5.62 -26.23 -6.53
N GLY A 58 -6.28 -25.26 -5.88
CA GLY A 58 -7.04 -24.20 -6.53
C GLY A 58 -6.16 -23.17 -7.23
N THR A 59 -6.74 -22.49 -8.20
CA THR A 59 -6.08 -21.42 -8.97
C THR A 59 -6.96 -20.18 -9.00
N PHE A 60 -6.38 -19.00 -9.13
CA PHE A 60 -7.12 -17.73 -9.20
C PHE A 60 -6.67 -16.88 -10.38
N ASP A 61 -7.62 -16.24 -11.07
CA ASP A 61 -7.29 -15.33 -12.18
C ASP A 61 -6.80 -13.98 -11.67
N HIS A 62 -5.47 -13.82 -11.67
CA HIS A 62 -4.78 -12.60 -11.25
C HIS A 62 -4.70 -11.52 -12.34
N ALA A 63 -5.20 -11.76 -13.56
CA ALA A 63 -5.05 -10.83 -14.68
C ALA A 63 -5.79 -9.50 -14.47
N ARG A 64 -6.79 -9.48 -13.58
CA ARG A 64 -7.66 -8.31 -13.35
C ARG A 64 -6.93 -7.10 -12.76
N LEU A 65 -5.80 -7.29 -12.08
CA LEU A 65 -5.00 -6.17 -11.56
C LEU A 65 -4.10 -5.53 -12.63
N LYS A 66 -3.69 -6.31 -13.64
CA LYS A 66 -2.76 -5.89 -14.69
C LYS A 66 -3.16 -4.58 -15.39
N PRO A 67 -4.40 -4.38 -15.87
CA PRO A 67 -4.74 -3.14 -16.59
C PRO A 67 -4.62 -1.89 -15.72
N ILE A 68 -4.89 -2.01 -14.41
CA ILE A 68 -4.75 -0.89 -13.46
C ILE A 68 -3.27 -0.51 -13.32
N LEU A 69 -2.39 -1.51 -13.21
CA LEU A 69 -0.95 -1.29 -13.12
C LEU A 69 -0.35 -0.73 -14.42
N ASP A 70 -0.83 -1.21 -15.58
CA ASP A 70 -0.41 -0.69 -16.88
C ASP A 70 -0.81 0.78 -17.05
N GLN A 71 -2.03 1.14 -16.62
CA GLN A 71 -2.51 2.51 -16.68
C GLN A 71 -1.75 3.41 -15.70
N LEU A 72 -1.53 2.93 -14.47
CA LEU A 72 -0.71 3.62 -13.46
C LEU A 72 0.72 3.88 -13.96
N LYS A 73 1.31 2.93 -14.68
CA LYS A 73 2.64 3.07 -15.28
C LYS A 73 2.68 4.14 -16.38
N THR A 74 1.59 4.30 -17.13
CA THR A 74 1.52 5.19 -18.30
C THR A 74 1.18 6.62 -17.89
N ASP A 75 0.19 6.77 -17.02
CA ASP A 75 -0.46 8.05 -16.73
C ASP A 75 -0.25 8.52 -15.27
N GLY A 76 0.40 7.70 -14.44
CA GLY A 76 0.73 8.01 -13.05
C GLY A 76 -0.45 7.90 -12.07
N LEU A 77 -0.27 8.46 -10.88
CA LEU A 77 -1.22 8.35 -9.77
C LEU A 77 -2.58 9.03 -10.04
N ALA A 78 -2.63 9.98 -10.98
CA ALA A 78 -3.87 10.70 -11.31
C ALA A 78 -4.99 9.78 -11.84
N THR A 79 -4.66 8.59 -12.35
CA THR A 79 -5.64 7.61 -12.84
C THR A 79 -6.36 6.84 -11.74
N LEU A 80 -5.81 6.86 -10.52
CA LEU A 80 -6.27 6.00 -9.44
C LEU A 80 -7.68 6.37 -8.97
N SER A 81 -8.03 7.65 -8.99
CA SER A 81 -9.39 8.11 -8.65
C SER A 81 -10.44 7.53 -9.60
N THR A 82 -10.12 7.43 -10.90
CA THR A 82 -10.99 6.82 -11.92
C THR A 82 -11.10 5.30 -11.76
N ASN A 83 -10.03 4.66 -11.29
CA ASN A 83 -9.97 3.21 -11.07
C ASN A 83 -10.40 2.77 -9.66
N ARG A 84 -10.81 3.69 -8.78
CA ARG A 84 -11.15 3.39 -7.38
C ARG A 84 -12.19 2.27 -7.26
N GLY A 85 -13.26 2.33 -8.05
CA GLY A 85 -14.31 1.30 -8.05
C GLY A 85 -13.78 -0.07 -8.45
N VAL A 86 -12.91 -0.13 -9.45
CA VAL A 86 -12.29 -1.38 -9.93
C VAL A 86 -11.35 -1.96 -8.87
N LEU A 87 -10.54 -1.12 -8.20
CA LEU A 87 -9.68 -1.53 -7.09
C LEU A 87 -10.50 -2.10 -5.92
N THR A 88 -11.58 -1.43 -5.53
CA THR A 88 -12.48 -1.92 -4.47
C THR A 88 -13.11 -3.26 -4.84
N SER A 89 -13.60 -3.40 -6.07
CA SER A 89 -14.16 -4.67 -6.55
C SER A 89 -13.12 -5.77 -6.61
N TYR A 90 -11.88 -5.46 -7.00
CA TYR A 90 -10.79 -6.42 -7.02
C TYR A 90 -10.40 -6.91 -5.62
N ILE A 91 -10.31 -6.00 -4.65
CA ILE A 91 -10.06 -6.36 -3.25
C ILE A 91 -11.18 -7.26 -2.71
N ARG A 92 -12.45 -6.93 -2.95
CA ARG A 92 -13.57 -7.78 -2.52
C ARG A 92 -13.51 -9.18 -3.14
N MET A 93 -13.18 -9.28 -4.43
CA MET A 93 -13.00 -10.59 -5.07
C MET A 93 -11.86 -11.40 -4.46
N LEU A 94 -10.78 -10.75 -4.00
CA LEU A 94 -9.72 -11.44 -3.28
C LEU A 94 -10.18 -11.86 -1.87
N GLU A 95 -10.93 -11.01 -1.16
CA GLU A 95 -11.46 -11.33 0.17
C GLU A 95 -12.39 -12.56 0.20
N ASP A 96 -13.03 -12.89 -0.93
CA ASP A 96 -13.87 -14.08 -1.08
C ASP A 96 -13.08 -15.39 -1.34
N VAL A 97 -11.75 -15.31 -1.52
CA VAL A 97 -10.88 -16.46 -1.83
C VAL A 97 -10.17 -16.91 -0.56
N ASP A 98 -10.21 -18.22 -0.28
CA ASP A 98 -9.35 -18.83 0.73
C ASP A 98 -7.95 -19.10 0.15
N PRO A 99 -6.89 -18.39 0.60
CA PRO A 99 -5.53 -18.57 0.08
C PRO A 99 -4.87 -19.89 0.49
N ASP A 100 -5.41 -20.63 1.46
CA ASP A 100 -4.89 -21.95 1.85
C ASP A 100 -5.41 -23.06 0.91
N GLU A 101 -6.52 -22.81 0.20
CA GLU A 101 -7.06 -23.68 -0.85
C GLU A 101 -6.36 -23.50 -2.22
N LEU A 102 -5.54 -22.47 -2.36
CA LEU A 102 -4.77 -22.21 -3.58
C LEU A 102 -3.50 -23.07 -3.65
N THR A 103 -2.99 -23.26 -4.87
CA THR A 103 -1.62 -23.74 -5.04
C THR A 103 -0.64 -22.78 -4.36
N ARG A 104 0.57 -23.26 -4.06
CA ARG A 104 1.60 -22.41 -3.45
C ARG A 104 1.90 -21.13 -4.24
N ASP A 105 2.01 -21.25 -5.56
CA ASP A 105 2.35 -20.12 -6.43
C ASP A 105 1.19 -19.13 -6.56
N ASP A 106 -0.05 -19.63 -6.62
CA ASP A 106 -1.24 -18.78 -6.63
C ASP A 106 -1.47 -18.11 -5.27
N SER A 107 -1.21 -18.81 -4.16
CA SER A 107 -1.28 -18.23 -2.81
C SER A 107 -0.26 -17.10 -2.63
N LEU A 108 0.97 -17.28 -3.11
CA LEU A 108 1.96 -16.19 -3.12
C LEU A 108 1.50 -15.02 -3.98
N THR A 109 0.98 -15.30 -5.17
CA THR A 109 0.49 -14.27 -6.11
C THR A 109 -0.71 -13.52 -5.55
N TYR A 110 -1.61 -14.22 -4.85
CA TYR A 110 -2.72 -13.67 -4.08
C TYR A 110 -2.24 -12.63 -3.07
N TRP A 111 -1.28 -12.99 -2.20
CA TRP A 111 -0.78 -12.08 -1.16
C TRP A 111 -0.10 -10.84 -1.75
N LEU A 112 0.71 -11.01 -2.80
CA LEU A 112 1.35 -9.89 -3.50
C LEU A 112 0.31 -8.93 -4.11
N ASN A 113 -0.72 -9.49 -4.75
CA ASN A 113 -1.76 -8.69 -5.37
C ASN A 113 -2.66 -7.98 -4.36
N LEU A 114 -2.97 -8.62 -3.23
CA LEU A 114 -3.74 -8.00 -2.16
C LEU A 114 -2.96 -6.83 -1.54
N TYR A 115 -1.66 -7.01 -1.29
CA TYR A 115 -0.79 -5.94 -0.81
C TYR A 115 -0.76 -4.77 -1.80
N ASN A 116 -0.51 -5.04 -3.08
CA ASN A 116 -0.46 -4.00 -4.11
C ASN A 116 -1.80 -3.26 -4.22
N ALA A 117 -2.92 -3.99 -4.28
CA ALA A 117 -4.25 -3.38 -4.37
C ALA A 117 -4.57 -2.53 -3.13
N GLY A 118 -4.22 -3.01 -1.93
CA GLY A 118 -4.37 -2.25 -0.68
C GLY A 118 -3.52 -0.99 -0.65
N ALA A 119 -2.26 -1.07 -1.09
CA ALA A 119 -1.36 0.08 -1.20
C ALA A 119 -1.87 1.13 -2.20
N LEU A 120 -2.55 0.70 -3.27
CA LEU A 120 -3.16 1.60 -4.26
C LEU A 120 -4.50 2.21 -3.79
N ARG A 121 -5.18 1.60 -2.81
CA ARG A 121 -6.46 2.09 -2.30
C ARG A 121 -6.33 3.46 -1.62
N LEU A 122 -5.30 3.62 -0.78
CA LEU A 122 -5.05 4.88 -0.06
C LEU A 122 -4.88 6.09 -1.00
N PRO A 123 -3.99 6.06 -2.01
CA PRO A 123 -3.91 7.16 -2.96
C PRO A 123 -5.18 7.29 -3.80
N ALA A 124 -5.88 6.20 -4.16
CA ALA A 124 -7.16 6.29 -4.89
C ALA A 124 -8.28 7.01 -4.10
N GLU A 125 -8.21 7.03 -2.78
CA GLU A 125 -9.14 7.77 -1.90
C GLU A 125 -8.74 9.22 -1.68
N ALA A 126 -7.45 9.55 -1.84
CA ALA A 126 -6.88 10.87 -1.57
C ALA A 126 -6.91 11.85 -2.77
N TYR A 127 -7.08 11.33 -4.00
CA TYR A 127 -7.19 12.11 -5.25
C TYR A 127 -8.66 12.24 -5.69
#